data_AF-A0A535Y931-F1
#
_entry.id   AF-A0A535Y931-F1
#
_cell.length_a   1.000
_cell.length_b   1.000
_cell.length_c   1.000
_cell.angle_alpha   90.00
_cell.angle_beta   90.00
_cell.angle_gamma   90.00
#
_symmetry.space_group_name_H-M   'P 1'
#
loop_
_entity.id
_entity.type
_entity.pdbx_description
1 polymer ?
#
loop_
_entity_poly.entity_id
_entity_poly.type
_entity_poly.pdbx_seq_one_letter_code
_entity_poly.pdbx_strand_id
1 'polypeptide(L)'
;MPRRPLRAEETLEDRWLLEAQTARNLEGLAAEQAGDLEAAIALYERNVAEGFPADLPYGRLVAIYERRAAFDDAERVLLLAIDALTSSTRRSAADRRATVQVFKNRLTALRKRRYS
;
A
#
# COMPACT_ATOMS: atom_id res chain seq x y z
N MET A 1 14.97 -35.89 -5.04
CA MET A 1 14.07 -34.76 -4.69
C MET A 1 14.66 -33.48 -5.28
N PRO A 2 14.02 -32.82 -6.26
CA PRO A 2 14.54 -31.53 -6.71
C PRO A 2 14.35 -30.52 -5.57
N ARG A 3 15.42 -29.79 -5.24
CA ARG A 3 15.39 -28.71 -4.27
C ARG A 3 14.35 -27.69 -4.73
N ARG A 4 13.35 -27.45 -3.86
CA ARG A 4 12.47 -26.28 -3.96
C ARG A 4 13.36 -25.06 -4.18
N PRO A 5 13.13 -24.23 -5.21
CA PRO A 5 13.99 -23.08 -5.44
C PRO A 5 14.02 -22.25 -4.16
N LEU A 6 15.22 -21.93 -3.70
CA LEU A 6 15.46 -20.97 -2.63
C LEU A 6 14.62 -19.74 -2.98
N ARG A 7 13.77 -19.28 -2.04
CA ARG A 7 13.18 -17.95 -2.14
C ARG A 7 14.30 -16.99 -2.54
N ALA A 8 14.08 -16.11 -3.52
CA ALA A 8 15.03 -15.05 -3.82
C ALA A 8 15.48 -14.44 -2.49
N GLU A 9 16.77 -14.57 -2.19
CA GLU A 9 17.29 -14.21 -0.87
C GLU A 9 17.08 -12.71 -0.70
N GLU A 10 16.34 -12.34 0.34
CA GLU A 10 16.09 -10.93 0.66
C GLU A 10 17.42 -10.25 0.95
N THR A 11 17.71 -9.18 0.23
CA THR A 11 18.98 -8.45 0.37
C THR A 11 18.99 -7.59 1.64
N LEU A 12 20.19 -7.15 2.07
CA LEU A 12 20.29 -6.18 3.16
C LEU A 12 19.60 -4.85 2.80
N GLU A 13 19.67 -4.46 1.52
CA GLU A 13 19.00 -3.27 0.99
C GLU A 13 17.48 -3.40 1.11
N ASP A 14 16.92 -4.57 0.76
CA ASP A 14 15.49 -4.85 0.90
C ASP A 14 15.02 -4.75 2.36
N ARG A 15 15.85 -5.18 3.32
CA ARG A 15 15.57 -5.10 4.75
C ARG A 15 15.60 -3.66 5.25
N TRP A 16 16.65 -2.92 4.94
CA TRP A 16 16.77 -1.50 5.33
C TRP A 16 15.68 -0.64 4.72
N LEU A 17 15.32 -0.90 3.45
CA LEU A 17 14.19 -0.23 2.82
C LEU A 17 12.90 -0.52 3.58
N LEU A 18 12.63 -1.78 3.92
CA LEU A 18 11.43 -2.15 4.69
C LEU A 18 11.40 -1.49 6.08
N GLU A 19 12.52 -1.43 6.78
CA GLU A 19 12.63 -0.75 8.07
C GLU A 19 12.33 0.74 7.94
N ALA A 20 12.93 1.42 6.95
CA ALA A 20 12.71 2.83 6.70
C ALA A 20 11.24 3.13 6.32
N GLN A 21 10.64 2.29 5.48
CA GLN A 21 9.23 2.41 5.12
C GLN A 21 8.32 2.18 6.33
N THR A 22 8.66 1.22 7.19
CA THR A 22 7.91 0.93 8.42
C THR A 22 7.98 2.11 9.39
N ALA A 23 9.15 2.71 9.58
CA ALA A 23 9.31 3.92 10.38
C ALA A 23 8.46 5.08 9.85
N ARG A 24 8.46 5.32 8.53
CA ARG A 24 7.61 6.34 7.89
C ARG A 24 6.12 6.09 8.07
N ASN A 25 5.68 4.84 8.08
CA ASN A 25 4.28 4.51 8.36
C ASN A 25 3.89 4.86 9.79
N LEU A 26 4.77 4.60 10.76
CA LEU A 26 4.54 4.98 12.16
C LEU A 26 4.50 6.50 12.33
N GLU A 27 5.41 7.21 11.65
CA GLU A 27 5.42 8.67 11.61
C GLU A 27 4.14 9.23 10.95
N GLY A 28 3.69 8.62 9.85
CA GLY A 28 2.44 9.00 9.17
C GLY A 28 1.22 8.82 10.08
N LEU A 29 1.17 7.73 10.86
CA LEU A 29 0.11 7.52 11.84
C LEU A 29 0.14 8.59 12.96
N ALA A 30 1.33 8.95 13.44
CA ALA A 30 1.50 9.99 14.45
C ALA A 30 1.07 11.37 13.91
N ALA A 31 1.42 11.70 12.66
CA ALA A 31 0.98 12.91 12.00
C ALA A 31 -0.56 12.98 11.85
N GLU A 32 -1.21 11.87 11.47
CA GLU A 32 -2.68 11.82 11.44
C GLU A 32 -3.31 12.04 12.81
N GLN A 33 -2.73 11.47 13.88
CA GLN A 33 -3.20 11.66 15.25
C GLN A 33 -3.03 13.12 15.72
N ALA A 34 -1.99 13.80 15.26
CA ALA A 34 -1.75 15.21 15.51
C ALA A 34 -2.61 16.16 14.64
N GLY A 35 -3.37 15.62 13.68
CA GLY A 35 -4.16 16.39 12.72
C GLY A 35 -3.37 16.94 11.53
N ASP A 36 -2.08 16.63 11.41
CA ASP A 36 -1.24 17.02 10.29
C ASP A 36 -1.41 16.04 9.11
N LEU A 37 -2.53 16.19 8.41
CA LEU A 37 -2.88 15.32 7.29
C LEU A 37 -1.94 15.48 6.10
N GLU A 38 -1.35 16.66 5.87
CA GLU A 38 -0.42 16.85 4.74
C GLU A 38 0.89 16.11 4.97
N ALA A 39 1.44 16.16 6.19
CA ALA A 39 2.63 15.39 6.53
C ALA A 39 2.37 13.88 6.42
N ALA A 40 1.21 13.41 6.90
CA ALA A 40 0.82 12.01 6.77
C ALA A 40 0.73 11.56 5.30
N ILE A 41 0.09 12.36 4.45
CA ILE A 41 -0.02 12.09 3.01
C ILE A 41 1.38 11.96 2.39
N ALA A 42 2.28 12.92 2.65
CA ALA A 42 3.62 12.90 2.09
C ALA A 42 4.41 11.63 2.46
N LEU A 43 4.31 11.20 3.72
CA LEU A 43 4.97 9.98 4.22
C LEU A 43 4.41 8.71 3.56
N TYR A 44 3.07 8.61 3.46
CA TYR A 44 2.45 7.46 2.82
C TYR A 44 2.69 7.43 1.31
N GLU A 45 2.63 8.57 0.61
CA GLU A 45 2.90 8.64 -0.85
C GLU A 45 4.31 8.20 -1.17
N ARG A 46 5.29 8.57 -0.33
CA ARG A 46 6.65 8.07 -0.47
C ARG A 46 6.72 6.54 -0.37
N ASN A 47 6.03 5.95 0.59
CA ASN A 47 5.97 4.50 0.74
C ASN A 47 5.22 3.82 -0.42
N VAL A 48 4.20 4.47 -0.98
CA VAL A 48 3.51 3.98 -2.18
C VAL A 48 4.42 4.01 -3.40
N ALA A 49 5.17 5.10 -3.61
CA ALA A 49 6.12 5.25 -4.70
C ALA A 49 7.28 4.23 -4.61
N GLU A 50 7.71 3.91 -3.40
CA GLU A 50 8.75 2.89 -3.13
C GLU A 50 8.17 1.44 -3.10
N GLY A 51 6.87 1.24 -3.30
CA GLY A 51 6.26 -0.09 -3.41
C GLY A 51 6.16 -0.88 -2.10
N PHE A 52 5.73 -0.24 -1.00
CA PHE A 52 5.64 -0.89 0.30
C PHE A 52 4.89 -2.25 0.25
N PRO A 53 5.44 -3.35 0.79
CA PRO A 53 4.91 -4.69 0.55
C PRO A 53 3.71 -5.07 1.45
N ALA A 54 3.03 -4.08 2.00
CA ALA A 54 1.87 -4.23 2.87
C ALA A 54 0.84 -3.10 2.68
N ASP A 55 -0.32 -3.25 3.30
CA ASP A 55 -1.56 -2.56 2.97
C ASP A 55 -1.71 -1.16 3.58
N LEU A 56 -1.01 -0.87 4.68
CA LEU A 56 -1.24 0.33 5.49
C LEU A 56 -1.20 1.65 4.71
N PRO A 57 -0.09 2.05 4.04
CA PRO A 57 -0.02 3.36 3.38
C PRO A 57 -1.08 3.51 2.29
N TYR A 58 -1.34 2.45 1.51
CA TYR A 58 -2.39 2.44 0.49
C TYR A 58 -3.78 2.65 1.10
N GLY A 59 -4.11 1.89 2.14
CA GLY A 59 -5.41 1.97 2.80
C GLY A 59 -5.66 3.34 3.45
N ARG A 60 -4.63 3.93 4.07
CA ARG A 60 -4.70 5.26 4.68
C ARG A 60 -4.89 6.36 3.64
N LEU A 61 -4.07 6.37 2.58
CA LEU A 61 -4.18 7.36 1.49
C LEU A 61 -5.55 7.30 0.81
N VAL A 62 -6.05 6.11 0.47
CA VAL A 62 -7.38 5.99 -0.15
C VAL A 62 -8.46 6.58 0.76
N ALA A 63 -8.40 6.31 2.07
CA ALA A 63 -9.36 6.87 3.01
C ALA A 63 -9.25 8.41 3.12
N ILE A 64 -8.03 8.96 3.09
CA ILE A 64 -7.79 10.41 3.13
C ILE A 64 -8.31 11.07 1.84
N TYR A 65 -7.95 10.54 0.67
CA TYR A 65 -8.36 11.07 -0.62
C TYR A 65 -9.87 10.97 -0.87
N GLU A 66 -10.51 9.86 -0.49
CA GLU A 66 -11.97 9.74 -0.54
C GLU A 66 -12.66 10.81 0.32
N ARG A 67 -12.17 11.09 1.54
CA ARG A 67 -12.72 12.15 2.40
C ARG A 67 -12.55 13.54 1.80
N ARG A 68 -11.51 13.76 0.98
CA ARG A 68 -11.26 15.02 0.26
C ARG A 68 -11.94 15.09 -1.10
N ALA A 69 -12.73 14.08 -1.48
CA ALA A 69 -13.27 13.90 -2.83
C ALA A 69 -12.21 13.88 -3.96
N ALA A 70 -10.95 13.59 -3.62
CA ALA A 70 -9.83 13.42 -4.56
C ALA A 70 -9.86 12.01 -5.16
N PHE A 71 -10.91 11.69 -5.92
CA PHE A 71 -11.16 10.33 -6.38
C PHE A 71 -10.13 9.83 -7.41
N ASP A 72 -9.51 10.72 -8.18
CA ASP A 72 -8.39 10.38 -9.08
C ASP A 72 -7.19 9.83 -8.30
N ASP A 73 -6.81 10.49 -7.21
CA ASP A 73 -5.71 10.05 -6.36
C ASP A 73 -6.03 8.74 -5.63
N ALA A 74 -7.25 8.62 -5.12
CA ALA A 74 -7.71 7.36 -4.53
C ALA A 74 -7.63 6.21 -5.54
N GLU A 75 -8.07 6.42 -6.78
CA GLU A 75 -7.99 5.43 -7.86
C GLU A 75 -6.53 5.07 -8.20
N ARG A 76 -5.65 6.07 -8.35
CA ARG A 76 -4.21 5.85 -8.58
C ARG A 76 -3.60 4.98 -7.48
N VAL A 77 -3.84 5.31 -6.20
CA VAL A 77 -3.29 4.55 -5.07
C VAL A 77 -3.83 3.12 -5.05
N LEU A 78 -5.11 2.90 -5.35
CA LEU A 78 -5.69 1.55 -5.44
C LEU A 78 -5.02 0.70 -6.53
N LEU A 79 -4.72 1.29 -7.69
CA LEU A 79 -4.01 0.61 -8.77
C LEU A 79 -2.58 0.26 -8.37
N LEU A 80 -1.86 1.20 -7.75
CA LEU A 80 -0.49 0.97 -7.24
C LEU A 80 -0.46 -0.10 -6.15
N ALA A 81 -1.47 -0.14 -5.27
CA ALA A 81 -1.61 -1.18 -4.24
C ALA A 81 -1.76 -2.56 -4.88
N ILE A 82 -2.62 -2.68 -5.90
CA ILE A 82 -2.84 -3.94 -6.61
C ILE A 82 -1.55 -4.43 -7.25
N ASP A 83 -0.78 -3.56 -7.89
CA ASP A 83 0.47 -3.89 -8.56
C ASP A 83 1.54 -4.36 -7.55
N ALA A 84 1.87 -3.51 -6.56
CA ALA A 84 2.91 -3.79 -5.56
C ALA A 84 2.60 -5.03 -4.71
N LEU A 85 1.33 -5.22 -4.32
CA LEU A 85 0.96 -6.37 -3.51
C LEU A 85 0.88 -7.65 -4.33
N THR A 86 0.59 -7.59 -5.64
CA THR A 86 0.59 -8.77 -6.51
C THR A 86 1.99 -9.32 -6.74
N SER A 87 2.99 -8.44 -6.86
CA SER A 87 4.40 -8.82 -7.06
C SER A 87 5.11 -9.24 -5.76
N SER A 88 4.61 -8.82 -4.60
CA SER A 88 5.22 -9.14 -3.29
C SER A 88 5.27 -10.65 -2.98
N THR A 89 6.46 -11.14 -2.64
CA THR A 89 6.73 -12.52 -2.21
C THR A 89 6.80 -12.68 -0.69
N ARG A 90 6.68 -11.57 0.05
CA ARG A 90 6.80 -11.53 1.52
C ARG A 90 5.60 -12.15 2.24
N ARG A 91 4.44 -12.23 1.58
CA ARG A 91 3.20 -12.86 2.09
C ARG A 91 2.97 -14.24 1.46
N SER A 92 2.16 -15.07 2.11
CA SER A 92 1.68 -16.30 1.48
C SER A 92 0.86 -15.97 0.22
N ALA A 93 0.79 -16.90 -0.73
CA ALA A 93 0.01 -16.68 -1.95
C ALA A 93 -1.49 -16.51 -1.65
N ALA A 94 -2.01 -17.16 -0.60
CA ALA A 94 -3.39 -17.03 -0.17
C ALA A 94 -3.65 -15.62 0.40
N ASP A 95 -2.81 -15.17 1.34
CA ASP A 95 -2.94 -13.84 1.95
C ASP A 95 -2.82 -12.74 0.91
N ARG A 96 -1.85 -12.86 -0.01
CA ARG A 96 -1.68 -11.93 -1.13
C ARG A 96 -2.95 -11.82 -1.97
N ARG A 97 -3.53 -12.95 -2.38
CA ARG A 97 -4.77 -12.96 -3.18
C ARG A 97 -5.92 -12.30 -2.43
N ALA A 98 -6.07 -12.61 -1.14
CA ALA A 98 -7.12 -12.02 -0.30
C ALA A 98 -6.96 -10.49 -0.20
N THR A 99 -5.75 -9.99 0.11
CA THR A 99 -5.49 -8.55 0.20
C THR A 99 -5.71 -7.85 -1.14
N VAL A 100 -5.17 -8.38 -2.24
CA VAL A 100 -5.35 -7.79 -3.58
C VAL A 100 -6.83 -7.74 -3.95
N GLN A 101 -7.63 -8.76 -3.58
CA GLN A 101 -9.06 -8.76 -3.85
C GLN A 101 -9.79 -7.64 -3.09
N VAL A 102 -9.40 -7.33 -1.85
CA VAL A 102 -9.95 -6.19 -1.09
C VAL A 102 -9.74 -4.87 -1.86
N PHE A 103 -8.53 -4.62 -2.35
CA PHE A 103 -8.23 -3.41 -3.13
C PHE A 103 -8.98 -3.37 -4.47
N LYS A 104 -9.12 -4.49 -5.18
CA LYS A 104 -9.93 -4.58 -6.41
C LYS A 104 -11.40 -4.28 -6.17
N ASN A 105 -11.97 -4.80 -5.07
CA ASN A 105 -13.35 -4.54 -4.69
C ASN A 105 -13.56 -3.05 -4.38
N ARG A 106 -12.61 -2.43 -3.66
CA ARG A 106 -12.65 -0.99 -3.36
C ARG A 106 -12.55 -0.13 -4.62
N LEU A 107 -11.66 -0.47 -5.56
CA LEU A 107 -11.55 0.20 -6.85
C LEU A 107 -12.85 0.13 -7.66
N THR A 108 -13.47 -1.05 -7.69
CA THR A 108 -14.76 -1.24 -8.35
C THR A 108 -15.84 -0.36 -7.71
N ALA A 109 -15.89 -0.29 -6.38
CA ALA A 109 -16.85 0.55 -5.66
C ALA A 109 -16.61 2.05 -5.89
N LEU A 110 -15.35 2.49 -5.88
CA LEU A 110 -14.96 3.88 -6.13
C LEU A 110 -15.40 4.32 -7.54
N ARG A 111 -15.09 3.53 -8.56
CA ARG A 111 -15.50 3.81 -9.95
C ARG A 111 -17.01 3.89 -10.10
N LYS A 112 -17.75 2.97 -9.48
CA LYS A 112 -19.22 3.04 -9.48
C LYS A 112 -19.73 4.34 -8.87
N ARG A 113 -19.18 4.77 -7.73
CA ARG A 113 -19.59 6.04 -7.08
C ARG A 113 -19.26 7.27 -7.90
N ARG A 114 -18.17 7.24 -8.67
CA ARG A 114 -17.72 8.37 -9.51
C ARG A 114 -18.55 8.54 -10.78
N TYR A 115 -19.03 7.44 -11.35
CA TYR A 115 -19.74 7.41 -12.64
C TYR A 115 -21.24 7.05 -12.53
N SER A 116 -21.76 6.92 -11.31
CA SER A 116 -23.21 6.89 -11.01
C SER A 116 -23.77 8.29 -10.94
#